data_AF-A0A970GCS4-F1
#
_entry.id   AF-A0A970GCS4-F1
#
_cell.length_a   1.000
_cell.length_b   1.000
_cell.length_c   1.000
_cell.angle_alpha   90.00
_cell.angle_beta   90.00
_cell.angle_gamma   90.00
#
_symmetry.space_group_name_H-M   'P 1'
#
loop_
_entity.id
_entity.type
_entity.pdbx_description
1 polymer ?
#
loop_
_entity_poly.entity_id
_entity_poly.type
_entity_poly.pdbx_seq_one_letter_code
_entity_poly.pdbx_strand_id
1 'polypeptide(L)'
;VTEEEYLSRQERYDQQLKEKIGVDPEGKSTAEKMDILRKYREDQYQQLIDAVYERKGWTKEGVPKIEHLQKIGMDLPEVVEVVKRFL
;
A
#
# COMPACT_ATOMS: atom_id res chain seq x y z
N VAL A 1 3.63 -13.91 -3.47
CA VAL A 1 4.75 -14.82 -3.73
C VAL A 1 4.51 -16.04 -2.90
N THR A 2 4.40 -17.18 -3.56
CA THR A 2 4.38 -18.49 -2.92
C THR A 2 5.81 -19.00 -2.78
N GLU A 3 6.02 -20.04 -1.97
CA GLU A 3 7.34 -20.63 -1.79
C GLU A 3 7.88 -21.21 -3.11
N GLU A 4 7.04 -21.92 -3.87
CA GLU A 4 7.40 -22.43 -5.20
C GLU A 4 7.81 -21.31 -6.17
N GLU A 5 7.06 -20.20 -6.18
CA GLU A 5 7.41 -19.03 -6.99
C GLU A 5 8.74 -18.41 -6.53
N TYR A 6 8.99 -18.38 -5.22
CA TYR A 6 10.25 -17.88 -4.67
C TYR A 6 11.42 -18.73 -5.17
N LEU A 7 11.36 -20.05 -4.98
CA LEU A 7 12.42 -20.98 -5.32
C LEU A 7 12.69 -21.00 -6.84
N SER A 8 11.64 -20.96 -7.67
CA SER A 8 11.79 -20.89 -9.13
C SER A 8 12.46 -19.59 -9.62
N ARG A 9 12.48 -18.53 -8.80
CA ARG A 9 13.03 -17.21 -9.14
C ARG A 9 13.95 -16.68 -8.03
N GLN A 10 14.67 -17.58 -7.35
CA GLN A 10 15.40 -17.25 -6.13
C GLN A 10 16.41 -16.12 -6.33
N GLU A 11 17.24 -16.17 -7.37
CA GLU A 11 18.26 -15.16 -7.65
C GLU A 11 17.66 -13.75 -7.77
N ARG A 12 16.53 -13.62 -8.47
CA ARG A 12 15.81 -12.35 -8.61
C ARG A 12 15.30 -11.83 -7.26
N TYR A 13 14.76 -12.69 -6.41
CA TYR A 13 14.20 -12.29 -5.13
C TYR A 13 15.29 -11.99 -4.08
N ASP A 14 16.36 -12.78 -4.05
CA ASP A 14 17.55 -12.53 -3.23
C ASP A 14 18.21 -11.20 -3.64
N GLN A 15 18.29 -10.89 -4.94
CA GLN A 15 18.77 -9.58 -5.43
C GLN A 15 17.87 -8.42 -4.96
N GLN A 16 16.53 -8.59 -5.02
CA GLN A 16 15.60 -7.58 -4.52
C GLN A 16 15.78 -7.32 -3.03
N LEU A 17 15.97 -8.37 -2.23
CA LEU A 17 16.24 -8.24 -0.80
C LEU A 17 17.50 -7.42 -0.54
N LYS A 18 18.60 -7.74 -1.24
CA LYS A 18 19.86 -7.00 -1.08
C LYS A 18 19.79 -5.56 -1.57
N GLU A 19 19.36 -5.34 -2.81
CA GLU A 19 19.51 -4.04 -3.49
C GLU A 19 18.40 -3.05 -3.16
N LYS A 20 17.15 -3.52 -3.02
CA LYS A 20 16.00 -2.63 -2.80
C LYS A 20 15.64 -2.49 -1.34
N ILE A 21 15.76 -3.59 -0.58
CA ILE A 21 15.33 -3.65 0.82
C ILE A 21 16.53 -3.50 1.77
N GLY A 22 17.76 -3.73 1.30
CA GLY A 22 18.97 -3.65 2.12
C GLY A 22 19.14 -4.82 3.10
N VAL A 23 18.49 -5.95 2.83
CA VAL A 23 18.52 -7.15 3.68
C VAL A 23 19.36 -8.23 3.02
N ASP A 24 20.31 -8.81 3.76
CA ASP A 24 21.02 -10.00 3.29
C ASP A 24 20.13 -11.26 3.43
N PRO A 25 19.80 -11.94 2.32
CA PRO A 25 19.10 -13.22 2.33
C PRO A 25 19.92 -14.38 2.91
N GLU A 26 21.25 -14.26 3.03
CA GLU A 26 22.06 -15.36 3.55
C GLU A 26 21.67 -15.70 5.01
N GLY A 27 21.57 -17.00 5.31
CA GLY A 27 21.15 -17.49 6.63
C GLY A 27 19.65 -17.37 6.95
N LYS A 28 18.82 -16.84 6.02
CA LYS A 28 17.36 -16.78 6.20
C LYS A 28 16.64 -17.94 5.52
N SER A 29 15.58 -18.42 6.14
CA SER A 29 14.63 -19.36 5.53
C SER A 29 13.85 -18.70 4.39
N THR A 30 13.34 -19.50 3.46
CA THR A 30 12.49 -19.00 2.35
C THR A 30 11.26 -18.25 2.88
N ALA A 31 10.65 -18.74 3.96
CA ALA A 31 9.50 -18.10 4.59
C ALA A 31 9.82 -16.68 5.09
N GLU A 32 10.93 -16.50 5.82
CA GLU A 32 11.36 -15.18 6.30
C GLU A 32 11.63 -14.21 5.15
N LYS A 33 12.32 -14.69 4.10
CA LYS A 33 12.58 -13.89 2.90
C LYS A 33 11.29 -13.44 2.23
N MET A 34 10.31 -14.33 2.12
CA MET A 34 8.99 -14.03 1.55
C MET A 34 8.21 -13.02 2.38
N ASP A 35 8.25 -13.13 3.71
CA ASP A 35 7.58 -12.20 4.62
C ASP A 35 8.17 -10.80 4.53
N ILE A 36 9.51 -10.69 4.48
CA ILE A 36 10.19 -9.40 4.28
C ILE A 36 9.78 -8.76 2.94
N LEU A 37 9.78 -9.54 1.85
CA LEU A 37 9.33 -9.06 0.54
C LEU A 37 7.85 -8.66 0.53
N ARG A 38 7.00 -9.38 1.27
CA ARG A 38 5.57 -9.06 1.38
C ARG A 38 5.40 -7.73 2.10
N LYS A 39 5.99 -7.60 3.29
CA LYS A 39 5.95 -6.37 4.10
C LYS A 39 6.45 -5.16 3.32
N TYR A 40 7.59 -5.28 2.63
CA TYR A 40 8.13 -4.20 1.81
C TYR A 40 7.15 -3.78 0.70
N ARG A 41 6.51 -4.73 0.02
CA ARG A 41 5.55 -4.41 -1.04
C ARG A 41 4.25 -3.82 -0.52
N GLU A 42 3.77 -4.30 0.63
CA GLU A 42 2.58 -3.76 1.28
C GLU A 42 2.82 -2.32 1.74
N ASP A 43 4.00 -2.02 2.28
CA ASP A 43 4.39 -0.66 2.64
C ASP A 43 4.44 0.28 1.42
N GLN A 44 5.08 -0.16 0.32
CA GLN A 44 5.10 0.60 -0.93
C GLN A 44 3.68 0.84 -1.50
N TYR A 45 2.80 -0.15 -1.37
CA TYR A 45 1.41 -0.02 -1.77
C TYR A 45 0.66 0.98 -0.89
N GLN A 46 0.88 0.97 0.42
CA GLN A 46 0.28 1.94 1.34
C GLN A 46 0.77 3.37 1.06
N GLN A 47 2.07 3.58 0.80
CA GLN A 47 2.60 4.89 0.41
C GLN A 47 1.94 5.42 -0.86
N LEU A 48 1.71 4.55 -1.86
CA LEU A 48 0.98 4.91 -3.07
C LEU A 48 -0.47 5.30 -2.77
N ILE A 49 -1.17 4.54 -1.93
CA ILE A 49 -2.55 4.84 -1.52
C ILE A 49 -2.60 6.22 -0.85
N ASP A 50 -1.73 6.47 0.13
CA ASP A 50 -1.68 7.73 0.87
C ASP A 50 -1.50 8.92 -0.09
N ALA A 51 -0.55 8.81 -1.03
CA ALA A 51 -0.31 9.85 -2.04
C ALA A 51 -1.52 10.06 -2.98
N VAL A 52 -2.21 8.98 -3.36
CA VAL A 52 -3.40 9.06 -4.21
C VAL A 52 -4.57 9.70 -3.47
N TYR A 53 -4.81 9.33 -2.21
CA TYR A 53 -5.85 9.90 -1.38
C TYR A 53 -5.61 11.38 -1.14
N GLU A 54 -4.38 11.76 -0.78
CA GLU A 54 -4.02 13.17 -0.61
C GLU A 54 -4.27 13.96 -1.90
N ARG A 55 -3.81 13.47 -3.05
CA ARG A 55 -4.02 14.13 -4.36
C ARG A 55 -5.51 14.27 -4.70
N LYS A 56 -6.33 13.30 -4.29
CA LYS A 56 -7.78 13.34 -4.49
C LYS A 56 -8.51 14.19 -3.44
N GLY A 57 -7.83 14.71 -2.41
CA GLY A 57 -8.48 15.44 -1.32
C GLY A 57 -9.28 14.54 -0.39
N TRP A 58 -8.82 13.31 -0.19
CA TRP A 58 -9.41 12.31 0.70
C TRP A 58 -8.62 12.23 2.02
N THR A 59 -9.17 11.58 3.04
CA THR A 59 -8.45 11.22 4.27
C THR A 59 -7.60 9.96 4.06
N LYS A 60 -6.77 9.61 5.05
CA LYS A 60 -5.93 8.40 4.97
C LYS A 60 -6.74 7.11 5.02
N GLU A 61 -7.96 7.18 5.55
CA GLU A 61 -8.93 6.09 5.63
C GLU A 61 -9.74 5.92 4.33
N GLY A 62 -9.43 6.71 3.29
CA GLY A 62 -10.09 6.61 1.98
C GLY A 62 -11.45 7.31 1.92
N VAL A 63 -11.69 8.29 2.80
CA VAL A 63 -12.95 9.03 2.84
C VAL A 63 -12.77 10.40 2.16
N PRO A 64 -13.59 10.78 1.16
CA PRO A 64 -13.52 12.11 0.56
C PRO A 64 -13.77 13.21 1.59
N LYS A 65 -12.94 14.26 1.62
CA LYS A 65 -13.21 15.43 2.48
C LYS A 65 -14.41 16.21 1.94
N ILE A 66 -15.12 16.91 2.82
CA ILE A 66 -16.26 17.76 2.44
C ILE A 66 -15.84 18.82 1.42
N GLU A 67 -14.66 19.42 1.58
CA GLU A 67 -14.09 20.38 0.63
C GLU A 67 -13.94 19.80 -0.78
N HIS A 68 -13.55 18.53 -0.88
CA HIS A 68 -13.46 17.85 -2.17
C HIS A 68 -14.83 17.64 -2.80
N LEU A 69 -15.82 17.22 -2.02
CA LEU A 69 -17.20 17.03 -2.48
C LEU A 69 -17.80 18.34 -3.03
N GLN A 70 -17.60 19.45 -2.32
CA GLN A 70 -18.03 20.79 -2.77
C GLN A 70 -17.35 21.17 -4.09
N LYS A 71 -16.03 20.94 -4.19
CA LYS A 71 -15.25 21.27 -5.39
C LYS A 71 -15.76 20.53 -6.64
N ILE A 72 -16.26 19.30 -6.50
CA ILE A 72 -16.76 18.50 -7.62
C ILE A 72 -18.29 18.57 -7.79
N GLY A 73 -18.99 19.38 -6.98
CA GLY A 73 -20.45 19.51 -7.03
C GLY A 73 -21.22 18.28 -6.53
N MET A 74 -20.63 17.52 -5.60
CA MET A 74 -21.20 16.30 -5.00
C MET A 74 -21.47 16.46 -3.50
N ASP A 75 -21.58 17.70 -3.01
CA ASP A 75 -21.93 18.04 -1.63
C ASP A 75 -23.44 17.97 -1.36
N LEU A 76 -24.14 17.04 -2.02
CA LEU A 76 -25.53 16.72 -1.76
C LEU A 76 -25.72 16.40 -0.27
N PRO A 77 -26.77 16.91 0.40
CA PRO A 77 -26.97 16.72 1.85
C PRO A 77 -26.86 15.25 2.30
N GLU A 78 -27.43 14.33 1.52
CA GLU A 78 -27.41 12.90 1.78
C GLU A 78 -26.01 12.28 1.66
N VAL A 79 -25.18 12.76 0.72
CA VAL A 79 -23.79 12.28 0.55
C VAL A 79 -22.92 12.80 1.69
N VAL A 80 -23.07 14.08 2.03
CA VAL A 80 -22.36 14.72 3.14
C VAL A 80 -22.70 14.03 4.47
N GLU A 81 -23.98 13.67 4.67
CA GLU A 81 -24.40 12.96 5.88
C GLU A 81 -23.73 11.59 6.01
N VAL A 82 -23.63 10.82 4.92
CA VAL A 82 -22.94 9.52 4.92
C VAL A 82 -21.47 9.69 5.24
N VAL A 83 -20.79 10.62 4.56
CA VAL A 83 -19.35 10.84 4.69
C VAL A 83 -18.97 11.31 6.10
N LYS A 84 -19.78 12.18 6.72
CA LYS A 84 -19.58 12.65 8.10
C LYS A 84 -19.55 11.56 9.17
N ARG A 85 -20.08 10.36 8.88
CA ARG A 85 -20.04 9.23 9.84
C ARG A 85 -18.64 8.60 9.93
N PHE A 86 -17.77 8.91 8.98
CA PHE A 86 -16.44 8.31 8.81
C PHE A 86 -15.29 9.33 8.80
N LEU A 87 -15.60 10.62 8.95
CA LEU A 87 -14.63 11.71 9.14
C LEU A 87 -14.48 12.01 10.64
#